data_AF-A0A2M8NVQ1-F1
#
_entry.id   AF-A0A2M8NVQ1-F1
#
_cell.length_a   1.000
_cell.length_b   1.000
_cell.length_c   1.000
_cell.angle_alpha   90.00
_cell.angle_beta   90.00
_cell.angle_gamma   90.00
#
_symmetry.space_group_name_H-M   'P 1'
#
loop_
_entity.id
_entity.type
_entity.pdbx_description
1 polymer ?
#
loop_
_entity_poly.entity_id
_entity_poly.type
_entity_poly.pdbx_seq_one_letter_code
_entity_poly.pdbx_strand_id
1 'polypeptide(L)'
;MKIMRQISLAVLVVGIFALFVTPSFAQVQRTVTITATEDDINNSFRITNPARLSISNKSVDLQSGQVVITATYTPRRGTSNNSYTIATTLVPTVSNGRVTWTATSVVVNGTGVSNQQINQANSLIASAWRTLSQGYTGKHQVTALTITETDITYTVIRGA
;
A
#
# COMPACT_ATOMS: atom_id res chain seq x y z
N MET A 1 -17.71 51.00 -37.28
CA MET A 1 -17.37 49.74 -37.98
C MET A 1 -16.23 48.91 -37.34
N LYS A 2 -15.86 49.12 -36.05
CA LYS A 2 -14.85 48.28 -35.36
C LYS A 2 -15.43 47.23 -34.41
N ILE A 3 -16.69 47.37 -33.99
CA ILE A 3 -17.33 46.50 -32.97
C ILE A 3 -17.95 45.23 -33.60
N MET A 4 -18.41 45.29 -34.86
CA MET A 4 -18.96 44.11 -35.56
C MET A 4 -17.89 43.07 -35.93
N ARG A 5 -16.62 43.44 -36.02
CA ARG A 5 -15.52 42.52 -36.41
C ARG A 5 -15.06 41.63 -35.24
N GLN A 6 -15.35 42.00 -33.99
CA GLN A 6 -15.00 41.22 -32.81
C GLN A 6 -16.08 40.18 -32.43
N ILE A 7 -17.35 40.45 -32.73
CA ILE A 7 -18.45 39.52 -32.46
C ILE A 7 -18.38 38.31 -33.41
N SER A 8 -18.02 38.52 -34.68
CA SER A 8 -17.84 37.43 -35.65
C SER A 8 -16.64 36.51 -35.31
N LEU A 9 -15.59 37.07 -34.71
CA LEU A 9 -14.42 36.30 -34.30
C LEU A 9 -14.68 35.47 -33.02
N ALA A 10 -15.45 36.03 -32.07
CA ALA A 10 -15.84 35.33 -30.85
C ALA A 10 -16.76 34.13 -31.11
N VAL A 11 -17.72 34.25 -32.05
CA VAL A 11 -18.61 33.15 -32.43
C VAL A 11 -17.86 32.04 -33.18
N LEU A 12 -16.85 32.38 -33.99
CA LEU A 12 -16.02 31.40 -34.69
C LEU A 12 -15.11 30.60 -33.73
N VAL A 13 -14.56 31.25 -32.69
CA VAL A 13 -13.71 30.58 -31.68
C VAL A 13 -14.53 29.65 -30.76
N VAL A 14 -15.77 30.03 -30.42
CA VAL A 14 -16.68 29.16 -29.64
C VAL A 14 -17.17 27.97 -30.48
N GLY A 15 -17.39 28.16 -31.79
CA GLY A 15 -17.75 27.07 -32.71
C GLY A 15 -16.64 26.03 -32.91
N ILE A 16 -15.37 26.43 -32.85
CA ILE A 16 -14.23 25.51 -32.95
C ILE A 16 -14.03 24.70 -31.65
N PHE A 17 -14.36 25.25 -30.48
CA PHE A 17 -14.33 24.48 -29.22
C PHE A 17 -15.45 23.43 -29.13
N ALA A 18 -16.60 23.65 -29.78
CA ALA A 18 -17.69 22.67 -29.83
C ALA A 18 -17.37 21.43 -30.68
N LEU A 19 -16.38 21.51 -31.59
CA LEU A 19 -15.93 20.38 -32.42
C LEU A 19 -14.84 19.52 -31.77
N PHE A 20 -14.36 19.89 -30.57
CA PHE A 20 -13.48 19.07 -29.74
C PHE A 20 -14.18 18.44 -28.54
N VAL A 21 -15.51 18.26 -28.61
CA VAL A 21 -16.17 17.23 -27.80
C VAL A 21 -15.86 15.90 -28.46
N THR A 22 -14.59 15.49 -28.39
CA THR A 22 -14.25 14.09 -28.59
C THR A 22 -15.12 13.30 -27.61
N PRO A 23 -15.77 12.22 -28.02
CA PRO A 23 -16.22 11.26 -27.03
C PRO A 23 -14.94 10.87 -26.28
N SER A 24 -14.81 11.29 -25.03
CA SER A 24 -13.85 10.66 -24.15
C SER A 24 -14.31 9.22 -24.14
N PHE A 25 -13.59 8.34 -24.84
CA PHE A 25 -13.78 6.92 -24.68
C PHE A 25 -13.69 6.70 -23.18
N ALA A 26 -14.83 6.41 -22.55
CA ALA A 26 -14.86 5.93 -21.19
C ALA A 26 -14.04 4.65 -21.24
N GLN A 27 -12.74 4.74 -20.96
CA GLN A 27 -11.92 3.56 -20.80
C GLN A 27 -12.65 2.74 -19.75
N VAL A 28 -13.09 1.54 -20.13
CA VAL A 28 -13.77 0.63 -19.22
C VAL A 28 -12.73 0.27 -18.17
N GLN A 29 -12.72 1.04 -17.07
CA GLN A 29 -11.90 0.78 -15.92
C GLN A 29 -12.45 -0.50 -15.30
N ARG A 30 -11.73 -1.60 -15.53
CA ARG A 30 -12.14 -2.89 -15.00
C ARG A 30 -11.66 -3.00 -13.56
N THR A 31 -12.60 -2.99 -12.64
CA THR A 31 -12.33 -3.29 -11.23
C THR A 31 -12.07 -4.79 -11.07
N VAL A 32 -11.01 -5.14 -10.35
CA VAL A 32 -10.63 -6.52 -10.03
C VAL A 32 -10.38 -6.61 -8.53
N THR A 33 -10.87 -7.68 -7.91
CA THR A 33 -10.59 -8.02 -6.51
C THR A 33 -9.50 -9.08 -6.44
N ILE A 34 -8.50 -8.84 -5.60
CA ILE A 34 -7.39 -9.76 -5.34
C ILE A 34 -7.43 -10.08 -3.85
N THR A 35 -7.65 -11.35 -3.52
CA THR A 35 -7.68 -11.83 -2.13
C THR A 35 -6.48 -12.72 -1.87
N ALA A 36 -5.87 -12.56 -0.70
CA ALA A 36 -4.87 -13.46 -0.16
C ALA A 36 -5.29 -13.86 1.26
N THR A 37 -5.23 -15.15 1.54
CA THR A 37 -5.45 -15.67 2.90
C THR A 37 -4.22 -15.42 3.77
N GLU A 38 -4.38 -15.48 5.09
CA GLU A 38 -3.25 -15.49 6.02
C GLU A 38 -2.27 -16.63 5.70
N ASP A 39 -2.78 -17.81 5.41
CA ASP A 39 -1.98 -18.98 5.05
C ASP A 39 -1.18 -18.74 3.76
N ASP A 40 -1.78 -18.10 2.75
CA ASP A 40 -1.06 -17.73 1.51
C ASP A 40 0.09 -16.77 1.80
N ILE A 41 -0.12 -15.82 2.72
CA ILE A 41 0.89 -14.84 3.11
C ILE A 41 2.01 -15.52 3.88
N ASN A 42 1.68 -16.34 4.88
CA ASN A 42 2.64 -17.04 5.72
C ASN A 42 3.47 -18.07 4.93
N ASN A 43 2.88 -18.70 3.92
CA ASN A 43 3.58 -19.61 3.02
C ASN A 43 4.33 -18.90 1.88
N SER A 44 4.14 -17.58 1.72
CA SER A 44 4.83 -16.83 0.67
C SER A 44 6.35 -16.85 0.85
N PHE A 45 7.08 -16.86 -0.28
CA PHE A 45 8.55 -16.87 -0.28
C PHE A 45 9.17 -15.73 0.55
N ARG A 46 8.50 -14.58 0.63
CA ARG A 46 8.99 -13.43 1.41
C ARG A 46 8.93 -13.68 2.92
N ILE A 47 7.97 -14.48 3.38
CA ILE A 47 7.85 -14.88 4.79
C ILE A 47 8.75 -16.09 5.08
N THR A 48 8.71 -17.12 4.26
CA THR A 48 9.49 -18.35 4.48
C THR A 48 10.99 -18.18 4.22
N ASN A 49 11.40 -17.29 3.31
CA ASN A 49 12.81 -17.04 2.98
C ASN A 49 13.23 -15.56 3.23
N PRO A 50 13.62 -15.19 4.45
CA PRO A 50 14.10 -13.85 4.76
C PRO A 50 15.38 -13.51 3.99
N ALA A 51 15.37 -12.39 3.27
CA ALA A 51 16.58 -11.85 2.63
C ALA A 51 17.69 -11.48 3.64
N ARG A 52 17.33 -11.23 4.90
CA ARG A 52 18.27 -10.96 5.99
C ARG A 52 18.30 -12.15 6.95
N LEU A 53 19.44 -12.83 7.02
CA LEU A 53 19.65 -13.96 7.94
C LEU A 53 19.52 -13.59 9.43
N SER A 54 19.59 -12.30 9.76
CA SER A 54 19.34 -11.79 11.11
C SER A 54 17.85 -11.78 11.48
N ILE A 55 16.95 -12.15 10.58
CA ILE A 55 15.51 -12.17 10.80
C ILE A 55 15.01 -13.59 10.54
N SER A 56 14.34 -14.18 11.51
CA SER A 56 13.76 -15.53 11.44
C SER A 56 12.34 -15.55 12.04
N ASN A 57 11.67 -16.71 11.98
CA ASN A 57 10.35 -16.94 12.59
C ASN A 57 9.34 -15.84 12.27
N LYS A 58 9.27 -15.45 10.99
CA LYS A 58 8.32 -14.44 10.56
C LYS A 58 6.93 -15.07 10.49
N SER A 59 5.93 -14.42 11.07
CA SER A 59 4.53 -14.74 10.85
C SER A 59 3.73 -13.46 10.66
N VAL A 60 2.60 -13.63 9.98
CA VAL A 60 1.57 -12.63 9.78
C VAL A 60 0.30 -13.17 10.40
N ASP A 61 -0.36 -12.35 11.20
CA ASP A 61 -1.66 -12.58 11.81
C ASP A 61 -2.60 -11.46 11.31
N LEU A 62 -3.65 -11.86 10.60
CA LEU A 62 -4.66 -10.96 10.05
C LEU A 62 -5.75 -10.74 11.10
N GLN A 63 -6.04 -9.48 11.39
CA GLN A 63 -7.08 -9.10 12.32
C GLN A 63 -7.97 -8.08 11.64
N SER A 64 -9.25 -7.99 12.04
CA SER A 64 -10.16 -7.05 11.38
C SER A 64 -9.60 -5.62 11.34
N GLY A 65 -9.35 -5.11 10.12
CA GLY A 65 -8.78 -3.78 9.87
C GLY A 65 -7.28 -3.60 10.11
N GLN A 66 -6.53 -4.62 10.54
CA GLN A 66 -5.11 -4.50 10.85
C GLN A 66 -4.32 -5.79 10.59
N VAL A 67 -2.99 -5.67 10.57
CA VAL A 67 -2.08 -6.81 10.41
C VAL A 67 -1.07 -6.81 11.53
N VAL A 68 -0.87 -7.94 12.19
CA VAL A 68 0.19 -8.13 13.18
C VAL A 68 1.29 -8.97 12.56
N ILE A 69 2.50 -8.40 12.50
CA ILE A 69 3.68 -9.10 12.00
C ILE A 69 4.56 -9.44 13.19
N THR A 70 4.86 -10.71 13.36
CA THR A 70 5.85 -11.16 14.34
C THR A 70 7.11 -11.64 13.64
N ALA A 71 8.27 -11.40 14.27
CA ALA A 71 9.56 -11.88 13.79
C ALA A 71 10.56 -11.98 14.94
N THR A 72 11.56 -12.84 14.78
CA THR A 72 12.73 -12.85 15.66
C THR A 72 13.89 -12.14 14.98
N TYR A 73 14.46 -11.14 15.64
CA TYR A 73 15.69 -10.48 15.23
C TYR A 73 16.88 -10.98 16.05
N THR A 74 17.86 -11.55 15.36
CA THR A 74 19.14 -11.96 15.95
C THR A 74 20.25 -11.08 15.35
N PRO A 75 20.83 -10.15 16.14
CA PRO A 75 21.94 -9.33 15.67
C PRO A 75 23.11 -10.18 15.19
N ARG A 76 23.91 -9.63 14.27
CA ARG A 76 25.15 -10.29 13.88
C ARG A 76 26.09 -10.40 15.09
N ARG A 77 26.84 -11.50 15.13
CA ARG A 77 27.88 -11.76 16.13
C ARG A 77 28.78 -10.52 16.27
N GLY A 78 28.91 -10.01 17.49
CA GLY A 78 29.71 -8.82 17.82
C GLY A 78 28.90 -7.58 18.23
N THR A 79 27.59 -7.52 17.97
CA THR A 79 26.73 -6.41 18.46
C THR A 79 25.94 -6.79 19.71
N SER A 80 25.39 -8.01 19.75
CA SER A 80 24.67 -8.59 20.89
C SER A 80 24.43 -10.06 20.60
N ASN A 81 24.48 -10.92 21.63
CA ASN A 81 24.14 -12.34 21.49
C ASN A 81 22.66 -12.63 21.77
N ASN A 82 21.90 -11.62 22.20
CA ASN A 82 20.47 -11.77 22.50
C ASN A 82 19.65 -11.67 21.22
N SER A 83 18.66 -12.56 21.12
CA SER A 83 17.58 -12.46 20.15
C SER A 83 16.43 -11.62 20.71
N TYR A 84 15.74 -10.92 19.83
CA TYR A 84 14.63 -10.05 20.16
C TYR A 84 13.40 -10.48 19.37
N THR A 85 12.32 -10.83 20.06
CA THR A 85 11.01 -11.04 19.44
C THR A 85 10.35 -9.70 19.23
N ILE A 86 9.98 -9.40 18.00
CA ILE A 86 9.36 -8.14 17.58
C ILE A 86 7.96 -8.46 17.08
N ALA A 87 6.95 -7.77 17.61
CA ALA A 87 5.60 -7.76 17.08
C ALA A 87 5.23 -6.34 16.66
N THR A 88 4.73 -6.16 15.45
CA THR A 88 4.34 -4.86 14.89
C THR A 88 2.91 -4.92 14.38
N THR A 89 2.05 -4.04 14.88
CA THR A 89 0.67 -3.88 14.40
C THR A 89 0.64 -2.78 13.35
N LEU A 90 0.13 -3.09 12.17
CA LEU A 90 0.03 -2.21 11.02
C LEU A 90 -1.43 -1.98 10.63
N VAL A 91 -1.78 -0.73 10.35
CA VAL A 91 -3.08 -0.35 9.80
C VAL A 91 -2.87 0.22 8.39
N PRO A 92 -3.62 -0.26 7.38
CA PRO A 92 -3.55 0.26 6.03
C PRO A 92 -4.43 1.50 5.86
N THR A 93 -3.99 2.38 4.96
CA THR A 93 -4.80 3.49 4.45
C THR A 93 -4.67 3.54 2.94
N VAL A 94 -5.79 3.72 2.23
CA VAL A 94 -5.80 3.85 0.77
C VAL A 94 -5.96 5.33 0.42
N SER A 95 -5.02 5.87 -0.35
CA SER A 95 -5.08 7.25 -0.84
C SER A 95 -4.38 7.37 -2.18
N ASN A 96 -5.00 8.08 -3.13
CA ASN A 96 -4.46 8.31 -4.48
C ASN A 96 -4.00 7.02 -5.19
N GLY A 97 -4.79 5.95 -5.08
CA GLY A 97 -4.48 4.67 -5.72
C GLY A 97 -3.38 3.86 -5.04
N ARG A 98 -2.91 4.28 -3.85
CA ARG A 98 -1.78 3.68 -3.13
C ARG A 98 -2.18 3.26 -1.72
N VAL A 99 -1.61 2.17 -1.26
CA VAL A 99 -1.75 1.68 0.11
C VAL A 99 -0.56 2.17 0.93
N THR A 100 -0.84 2.81 2.05
CA THR A 100 0.15 3.21 3.05
C THR A 100 -0.12 2.45 4.33
N TRP A 101 0.89 1.69 4.79
CA TRP A 101 0.83 0.96 6.05
C TRP A 101 1.49 1.77 7.15
N THR A 102 0.77 1.93 8.27
CA THR A 102 1.25 2.67 9.43
C THR A 102 1.29 1.74 10.63
N ALA A 103 2.46 1.63 11.26
CA ALA A 103 2.61 1.00 12.55
C ALA A 103 1.93 1.84 13.63
N THR A 104 0.99 1.23 14.33
CA THR A 104 0.28 1.79 15.48
C THR A 104 0.84 1.28 16.79
N SER A 105 1.47 0.11 16.78
CA SER A 105 2.14 -0.50 17.93
C SER A 105 3.37 -1.29 17.49
N VAL A 106 4.42 -1.23 18.30
CA VAL A 106 5.60 -2.10 18.19
C VAL A 106 5.97 -2.58 19.59
N VAL A 107 6.10 -3.90 19.72
CA VAL A 107 6.45 -4.59 20.96
C VAL A 107 7.74 -5.35 20.74
N VAL A 108 8.72 -5.19 21.65
CA VAL A 108 9.99 -5.90 21.64
C VAL A 108 10.12 -6.67 22.95
N ASN A 109 10.24 -7.99 22.88
CA ASN A 109 10.30 -8.89 24.04
C ASN A 109 9.17 -8.60 25.07
N GLY A 110 7.95 -8.38 24.58
CA GLY A 110 6.78 -8.09 25.42
C GLY A 110 6.67 -6.64 25.91
N THR A 111 7.66 -5.78 25.63
CA THR A 111 7.64 -4.37 26.03
C THR A 111 7.30 -3.47 24.85
N GLY A 112 6.27 -2.64 25.00
CA GLY A 112 5.92 -1.62 24.00
C GLY A 112 7.02 -0.56 23.88
N VAL A 113 7.31 -0.13 22.65
CA VAL A 113 8.29 0.95 22.40
C VAL A 113 7.61 2.32 22.47
N SER A 114 8.41 3.38 22.60
CA SER A 114 7.90 4.75 22.65
C SER A 114 7.28 5.21 21.32
N ASN A 115 6.38 6.19 21.37
CA ASN A 115 5.82 6.81 20.16
C ASN A 115 6.88 7.39 19.22
N GLN A 116 8.00 7.89 19.77
CA GLN A 116 9.12 8.37 18.97
C GLN A 116 9.76 7.23 18.16
N GLN A 117 9.93 6.05 18.78
CA GLN A 117 10.45 4.86 18.10
C GLN A 117 9.45 4.32 17.06
N ILE A 118 8.15 4.36 17.34
CA ILE A 118 7.10 4.02 16.36
C ILE A 118 7.17 4.96 15.16
N ASN A 119 7.32 6.27 15.38
CA ASN A 119 7.44 7.24 14.29
C ASN A 119 8.70 7.02 13.44
N GLN A 120 9.83 6.68 14.07
CA GLN A 120 11.04 6.27 13.36
C GLN A 120 10.79 4.99 12.55
N ALA A 121 10.16 3.96 13.12
CA ALA A 121 9.79 2.75 12.41
C ALA A 121 8.88 3.05 11.21
N ASN A 122 7.89 3.93 11.35
CA ASN A 122 6.98 4.34 10.27
C ASN A 122 7.71 4.96 9.07
N SER A 123 8.73 5.79 9.32
CA SER A 123 9.56 6.33 8.24
C SER A 123 10.29 5.25 7.43
N LEU A 124 10.66 4.13 8.09
CA LEU A 124 11.33 3.00 7.46
C LEU A 124 10.32 2.04 6.80
N ILE A 125 9.21 1.74 7.45
CA ILE A 125 8.12 0.86 6.98
C ILE A 125 7.51 1.40 5.69
N ALA A 126 7.27 2.72 5.62
CA ALA A 126 6.78 3.38 4.41
C ALA A 126 7.67 3.14 3.18
N SER A 127 8.98 2.94 3.38
CA SER A 127 9.93 2.61 2.31
C SER A 127 9.88 1.13 1.91
N ALA A 128 9.71 0.21 2.87
CA ALA A 128 9.75 -1.24 2.65
C ALA A 128 8.44 -1.79 2.06
N TRP A 129 7.29 -1.29 2.51
CA TRP A 129 5.97 -1.84 2.13
C TRP A 129 5.47 -1.42 0.75
N ARG A 130 5.97 -0.29 0.22
CA ARG A 130 5.69 0.14 -1.17
C ARG A 130 6.04 -0.96 -2.18
N THR A 131 7.07 -1.76 -1.90
CA THR A 131 7.55 -2.84 -2.77
C THR A 131 6.70 -4.10 -2.66
N LEU A 132 6.17 -4.40 -1.48
CA LEU A 132 5.31 -5.56 -1.23
C LEU A 132 3.93 -5.38 -1.85
N SER A 133 3.28 -4.23 -1.64
CA SER A 133 1.97 -3.96 -2.24
C SER A 133 2.01 -3.99 -3.76
N GLN A 134 3.09 -3.47 -4.38
CA GLN A 134 3.31 -3.56 -5.83
C GLN A 134 3.47 -5.01 -6.33
N GLY A 135 3.95 -5.93 -5.50
CA GLY A 135 4.05 -7.35 -5.85
C GLY A 135 2.68 -8.02 -5.98
N TYR A 136 1.70 -7.61 -5.16
CA TYR A 136 0.35 -8.16 -5.17
C TYR A 136 -0.60 -7.42 -6.12
N THR A 137 -0.55 -6.08 -6.13
CA THR A 137 -1.45 -5.25 -6.93
C THR A 137 -0.86 -4.88 -8.30
N GLY A 138 0.41 -5.18 -8.56
CA GLY A 138 1.10 -4.75 -9.76
C GLY A 138 1.17 -3.21 -9.86
N LYS A 139 1.11 -2.69 -11.08
CA LYS A 139 1.01 -1.24 -11.36
C LYS A 139 -0.42 -0.69 -11.23
N HIS A 140 -1.36 -1.49 -10.72
CA HIS A 140 -2.77 -1.10 -10.64
C HIS A 140 -3.04 -0.15 -9.48
N GLN A 141 -4.01 0.74 -9.66
CA GLN A 141 -4.45 1.66 -8.61
C GLN A 141 -5.36 0.92 -7.63
N VAL A 142 -5.03 0.95 -6.34
CA VAL A 142 -5.86 0.38 -5.28
C VAL A 142 -6.96 1.38 -4.92
N THR A 143 -8.22 0.95 -5.01
CA THR A 143 -9.39 1.77 -4.66
C THR A 143 -9.96 1.42 -3.29
N ALA A 144 -9.81 0.17 -2.87
CA ALA A 144 -10.23 -0.28 -1.55
C ALA A 144 -9.32 -1.41 -1.04
N LEU A 145 -9.23 -1.51 0.28
CA LEU A 145 -8.54 -2.58 0.97
C LEU A 145 -9.38 -2.98 2.19
N THR A 146 -9.67 -4.27 2.30
CA THR A 146 -10.40 -4.84 3.44
C THR A 146 -9.54 -5.93 4.07
N ILE A 147 -9.50 -5.98 5.40
CA ILE A 147 -8.84 -7.05 6.17
C ILE A 147 -9.87 -7.65 7.11
N THR A 148 -10.04 -8.97 7.02
CA THR A 148 -10.80 -9.79 7.97
C THR A 148 -9.83 -10.53 8.90
N GLU A 149 -10.34 -11.43 9.74
CA GLU A 149 -9.49 -12.29 10.58
C GLU A 149 -8.71 -13.35 9.78
N THR A 150 -9.04 -13.55 8.50
CA THR A 150 -8.45 -14.63 7.69
C THR A 150 -7.90 -14.16 6.36
N ASP A 151 -8.35 -13.00 5.87
CA ASP A 151 -8.13 -12.58 4.50
C ASP A 151 -7.80 -11.10 4.39
N ILE A 152 -6.95 -10.77 3.42
CA ILE A 152 -6.77 -9.41 2.92
C ILE A 152 -7.23 -9.33 1.47
N THR A 153 -8.12 -8.39 1.19
CA THR A 153 -8.68 -8.15 -0.15
C THR A 153 -8.34 -6.76 -0.64
N TYR A 154 -7.69 -6.69 -1.80
CA TYR A 154 -7.43 -5.46 -2.54
C TYR A 154 -8.42 -5.34 -3.69
N THR A 155 -9.03 -4.16 -3.82
CA THR A 155 -9.80 -3.79 -5.02
C THR A 155 -8.93 -2.87 -5.87
N VAL A 156 -8.72 -3.23 -7.14
CA VAL A 156 -7.82 -2.51 -8.05
C VAL A 156 -8.46 -2.17 -9.38
N ILE A 157 -8.03 -1.07 -10.00
CA ILE A 157 -8.41 -0.70 -11.37
C ILE A 157 -7.36 -1.23 -12.36
N ARG A 158 -7.80 -2.08 -13.29
CA ARG A 158 -6.96 -2.58 -14.39
C ARG A 158 -7.12 -1.68 -15.62
N GLY A 159 -6.00 -1.22 -16.19
CA GLY A 159 -5.97 -0.44 -17.43
C GLY A 159 -5.84 1.09 -17.28
N ALA A 160 -5.39 1.57 -16.11
CA ALA A 160 -4.96 2.97 -15.92
C ALA A 160 -3.56 3.22 -16.48
#